data_AF-A0A5E4QLF5-F1
#
_entry.id   AF-A0A5E4QLF5-F1
#
_cell.length_a   1.000
_cell.length_b   1.000
_cell.length_c   1.000
_cell.angle_alpha   90.00
_cell.angle_beta   90.00
_cell.angle_gamma   90.00
#
_symmetry.space_group_name_H-M   'P 1'
#
loop_
_entity.id
_entity.type
_entity.pdbx_description
1 polymer ?
#
loop_
_entity_poly.entity_id
_entity_poly.type
_entity_poly.pdbx_seq_one_letter_code
_entity_poly.pdbx_strand_id
1 'polypeptide(L)'
;MELNELITKVLRDMKIETGHLEIRAAYRIGKKNEKNKRPILFTLTKTWKKTQILKSKKYLPNKINISEDYPREILAKRKELQGRYAYIKYDKLVVQVNKTTKIQTRKRFNPTYGVDDSVENIVNPHK
;
A
#
# COMPACT_ATOMS: atom_id res chain seq x y z
N MET A 1 -11.66 -12.32 -29.19
CA MET A 1 -11.89 -12.34 -27.74
C MET A 1 -11.62 -10.93 -27.23
N GLU A 2 -12.67 -10.29 -26.72
CA GLU A 2 -12.61 -8.92 -26.21
C GLU A 2 -11.69 -8.82 -24.99
N LEU A 3 -10.96 -7.71 -24.85
CA LEU A 3 -10.04 -7.52 -23.71
C LEU A 3 -10.78 -7.57 -22.37
N ASN A 4 -11.98 -7.01 -22.32
CA ASN A 4 -12.82 -6.97 -21.13
C ASN A 4 -13.21 -8.37 -20.66
N GLU A 5 -13.49 -9.28 -21.58
CA GLU A 5 -13.85 -10.66 -21.28
C GLU A 5 -12.66 -11.42 -20.67
N LEU A 6 -11.46 -11.25 -21.24
CA LEU A 6 -10.24 -11.84 -20.71
C LEU A 6 -9.93 -11.32 -19.29
N ILE A 7 -10.06 -10.01 -19.06
CA ILE A 7 -9.85 -9.41 -17.73
C ILE A 7 -10.86 -9.99 -16.74
N THR A 8 -12.14 -10.02 -17.11
CA THR A 8 -13.21 -10.53 -16.24
C THR A 8 -12.99 -11.99 -15.88
N LYS A 9 -12.52 -12.82 -16.82
CA LYS A 9 -12.14 -14.21 -16.56
C LYS A 9 -11.03 -14.32 -15.50
N VAL A 10 -9.95 -13.56 -15.66
CA VAL A 10 -8.83 -13.56 -14.69
C VAL A 10 -9.30 -13.07 -13.32
N LEU A 11 -10.17 -12.06 -13.25
CA LEU A 11 -10.70 -11.56 -12.00
C LEU A 11 -11.62 -12.58 -11.30
N ARG A 12 -12.40 -13.36 -12.06
CA ARG A 12 -13.19 -14.48 -11.52
C ARG A 12 -12.29 -15.57 -10.93
N ASP A 13 -11.18 -15.91 -11.60
CA ASP A 13 -10.18 -16.86 -11.07
C ASP A 13 -9.59 -16.38 -9.73
N MET A 14 -9.46 -15.06 -9.55
CA MET A 14 -9.04 -14.42 -8.30
C MET A 14 -10.15 -14.30 -7.24
N LYS A 15 -11.33 -14.88 -7.49
CA LYS A 15 -12.55 -14.76 -6.66
C LYS A 15 -13.01 -13.31 -6.47
N ILE A 16 -12.85 -12.49 -7.50
CA ILE A 16 -13.30 -11.10 -7.52
C ILE A 16 -14.46 -10.98 -8.49
N GLU A 17 -15.63 -10.66 -7.93
CA GLU A 17 -16.78 -10.28 -8.75
C GLU A 17 -16.54 -8.91 -9.37
N THR A 18 -16.79 -8.84 -10.67
CA THR A 18 -16.60 -7.62 -11.46
C THR A 18 -17.91 -7.31 -12.18
N GLY A 19 -18.46 -6.12 -11.94
CA GLY A 19 -19.67 -5.66 -12.61
C GLY A 19 -19.39 -5.15 -14.02
N HIS A 20 -20.43 -5.06 -14.85
CA HIS A 20 -20.33 -4.69 -16.28
C HIS A 20 -19.76 -3.28 -16.54
N LEU A 21 -19.80 -2.40 -15.53
CA LEU A 21 -19.39 -0.97 -15.59
C LEU A 21 -18.12 -0.67 -14.78
N GLU A 22 -17.44 -1.69 -14.26
CA GLU A 22 -16.27 -1.48 -13.40
C GLU A 22 -14.97 -1.27 -14.18
N ILE A 23 -14.87 -1.81 -15.39
CA ILE A 23 -13.76 -1.59 -16.32
C ILE A 23 -14.11 -0.41 -17.22
N ARG A 24 -13.41 0.71 -17.04
CA ARG A 24 -13.64 1.94 -17.83
C ARG A 24 -13.00 1.86 -19.21
N ALA A 25 -11.78 1.34 -19.27
CA ALA A 25 -11.01 1.22 -20.51
C ALA A 25 -9.99 0.09 -20.39
N ALA A 26 -9.70 -0.59 -21.49
CA ALA A 26 -8.66 -1.62 -21.54
C ALA A 26 -8.00 -1.62 -22.92
N TYR A 27 -6.67 -1.61 -22.96
CA TYR A 27 -5.89 -1.69 -24.20
C TYR A 27 -4.55 -2.37 -23.96
N ARG A 28 -3.91 -2.83 -25.03
CA ARG A 28 -2.58 -3.44 -24.96
C ARG A 28 -1.50 -2.37 -25.14
N ILE A 29 -0.46 -2.43 -24.32
CA ILE A 29 0.67 -1.52 -24.37
C ILE A 29 1.88 -2.15 -25.07
N GLY A 30 2.70 -1.33 -25.72
CA GLY A 30 3.93 -1.74 -26.40
C GLY A 30 3.75 -2.16 -27.86
N LYS A 31 4.88 -2.36 -28.53
CA LYS A 31 4.95 -2.75 -29.95
C LYS A 31 4.47 -4.20 -30.14
N LYS A 32 3.80 -4.47 -31.26
CA LYS A 32 3.40 -5.83 -31.65
C LYS A 32 4.67 -6.63 -31.91
N ASN A 33 4.79 -7.79 -31.29
CA ASN A 33 5.89 -8.72 -31.47
C ASN A 33 5.33 -10.14 -31.36
N GLU A 34 5.86 -11.08 -32.13
CA GLU A 34 5.36 -12.47 -32.20
C GLU A 34 5.82 -13.29 -30.99
N LYS A 35 6.98 -12.97 -30.42
CA LYS A 35 7.58 -13.73 -29.32
C LYS A 35 6.85 -13.55 -27.98
N ASN A 36 6.31 -12.35 -27.72
CA ASN A 36 5.80 -11.98 -26.40
C ASN A 36 4.39 -11.40 -26.45
N LYS A 37 3.51 -11.87 -25.55
CA LYS A 37 2.18 -11.28 -25.36
C LYS A 37 2.32 -9.88 -24.76
N ARG A 38 1.78 -8.88 -25.46
CA ARG A 38 1.75 -7.49 -24.97
C ARG A 38 0.96 -7.36 -23.66
N PRO A 39 1.47 -6.61 -22.65
CA PRO A 39 0.72 -6.35 -21.43
C PRO A 39 -0.60 -5.63 -21.70
N ILE A 40 -1.58 -5.84 -20.82
CA ILE A 40 -2.87 -5.16 -20.87
C ILE A 40 -2.88 -4.10 -19.77
N LEU A 41 -3.07 -2.85 -20.18
CA LEU A 41 -3.34 -1.74 -19.28
C LEU A 41 -4.85 -1.53 -19.26
N PHE A 42 -5.43 -1.49 -18.06
CA PHE A 42 -6.85 -1.24 -17.90
C PHE A 42 -7.09 -0.27 -16.75
N THR A 43 -8.15 0.53 -16.90
CA THR A 43 -8.59 1.52 -15.93
C THR A 43 -9.87 1.05 -15.29
N LEU A 44 -9.96 1.20 -13.97
CA LEU A 44 -11.15 0.87 -13.19
C LEU A 44 -11.90 2.14 -12.83
N THR A 45 -13.22 2.04 -12.74
CA THR A 45 -14.09 3.14 -12.30
C THR A 45 -13.88 3.46 -10.81
N LYS A 46 -13.52 2.46 -9.99
CA LYS A 46 -13.40 2.60 -8.53
C LYS A 46 -12.02 2.18 -8.00
N THR A 47 -11.40 3.05 -7.21
CA THR A 47 -10.06 2.82 -6.62
C THR A 47 -10.04 1.69 -5.58
N TRP A 48 -11.13 1.48 -4.83
CA TRP A 48 -11.19 0.39 -3.86
C TRP A 48 -11.11 -0.98 -4.54
N LYS A 49 -11.70 -1.12 -5.74
CA LYS A 49 -11.63 -2.35 -6.53
C LYS A 49 -10.20 -2.61 -7.01
N LYS A 50 -9.48 -1.58 -7.44
CA LYS A 50 -8.03 -1.66 -7.74
C LYS A 50 -7.26 -2.23 -6.54
N THR A 51 -7.54 -1.71 -5.34
CA THR A 51 -6.87 -2.16 -4.11
C THR A 51 -7.24 -3.61 -3.76
N GLN A 52 -8.50 -4.01 -3.95
CA GLN A 52 -8.95 -5.39 -3.76
C GLN A 52 -8.23 -6.36 -4.70
N ILE A 53 -8.13 -6.02 -5.99
CA ILE A 53 -7.43 -6.82 -7.00
C ILE A 53 -5.96 -7.03 -6.61
N LEU A 54 -5.28 -5.97 -6.20
CA LEU A 54 -3.87 -6.05 -5.82
C LEU A 54 -3.64 -6.87 -4.55
N LYS A 55 -4.57 -6.82 -3.57
CA LYS A 55 -4.51 -7.67 -2.37
C LYS A 55 -4.74 -9.14 -2.69
N SER A 56 -5.61 -9.44 -3.66
CA SER A 56 -5.90 -10.80 -4.10
C SER A 56 -4.90 -11.35 -5.12
N LYS A 57 -3.82 -10.63 -5.42
CA LYS A 57 -2.78 -11.04 -6.40
C LYS A 57 -2.22 -12.44 -6.11
N LYS A 58 -2.21 -12.89 -4.85
CA LYS A 58 -1.78 -14.24 -4.46
C LYS A 58 -2.62 -15.38 -5.07
N TYR A 59 -3.83 -15.10 -5.56
CA TYR A 59 -4.71 -16.08 -6.21
C TYR A 59 -4.55 -16.09 -7.73
N LEU A 60 -3.59 -15.35 -8.30
CA LEU A 60 -3.34 -15.36 -9.74
C LEU A 60 -2.73 -16.70 -10.19
N PRO A 61 -3.06 -17.16 -11.41
CA PRO A 61 -2.37 -18.28 -12.04
C PRO A 61 -0.87 -18.01 -12.21
N ASN A 62 -0.02 -19.03 -12.08
CA ASN A 62 1.46 -18.93 -12.09
C ASN A 62 2.10 -18.21 -13.29
N LYS A 63 1.35 -17.97 -14.37
CA LYS A 63 1.84 -17.32 -15.61
C LYS A 63 1.36 -15.88 -15.80
N ILE A 64 0.60 -15.32 -14.85
CA ILE A 64 0.00 -13.99 -14.97
C ILE A 64 0.47 -13.11 -13.81
N ASN A 65 0.97 -11.92 -14.16
CA ASN A 65 1.37 -10.91 -13.20
C ASN A 65 0.49 -9.66 -13.34
N ILE A 66 0.04 -9.14 -12.20
CA ILE A 66 -0.65 -7.85 -12.10
C ILE A 66 0.22 -6.91 -11.26
N SER A 67 0.42 -5.69 -11.73
CA SER A 67 1.10 -4.62 -11.01
C SER A 67 0.38 -3.30 -11.27
N GLU A 68 0.58 -2.34 -10.37
CA GLU A 68 0.15 -0.98 -10.64
C GLU A 68 1.05 -0.33 -11.69
N ASP A 69 0.44 0.51 -12.51
CA ASP A 69 1.13 1.37 -13.46
C ASP A 69 1.57 2.65 -12.74
N TYR A 70 2.89 2.80 -12.56
CA TYR A 70 3.50 3.97 -11.94
C TYR A 70 4.47 4.62 -12.90
N PRO A 71 4.63 5.95 -12.85
CA PRO A 71 5.67 6.64 -13.60
C PRO A 71 7.06 6.14 -13.20
N ARG A 72 8.00 6.24 -14.15
CA ARG A 72 9.37 5.71 -14.03
C ARG A 72 10.08 6.18 -12.76
N GLU A 73 9.92 7.45 -12.40
CA GLU A 73 10.54 8.05 -11.22
C GLU A 73 10.07 7.39 -9.92
N ILE A 74 8.77 7.09 -9.82
CA ILE A 74 8.19 6.41 -8.65
C ILE A 74 8.68 4.96 -8.60
N LEU A 75 8.79 4.28 -9.75
CA LEU A 75 9.33 2.92 -9.82
C LEU A 75 10.80 2.87 -9.35
N ALA A 76 11.62 3.83 -9.78
CA ALA A 76 13.02 3.92 -9.36
C ALA A 76 13.16 4.10 -7.84
N LYS A 77 12.43 5.08 -7.27
CA LYS A 77 12.39 5.32 -5.82
C LYS A 77 11.92 4.10 -5.02
N ARG A 78 10.92 3.36 -5.52
CA ARG A 78 10.45 2.12 -4.88
C ARG A 78 11.49 1.01 -4.91
N LYS A 79 12.22 0.87 -6.02
CA LYS A 79 13.26 -0.14 -6.16
C LYS A 79 14.42 0.11 -5.18
N GLU A 80 14.80 1.37 -4.99
CA GLU A 80 15.84 1.76 -4.02
C GLU A 80 15.43 1.41 -2.57
N LEU A 81 14.15 1.55 -2.24
CA LEU A 81 13.63 1.30 -0.90
C LEU A 81 13.33 -0.17 -0.61
N GLN A 82 13.17 -1.03 -1.63
CA GLN A 82 12.76 -2.43 -1.47
C GLN A 82 13.74 -3.33 -0.69
N GLY A 83 14.91 -2.81 -0.27
CA GLY A 83 15.86 -3.51 0.61
C GLY A 83 16.04 -2.88 2.00
N ARG A 84 15.28 -1.82 2.34
CA ARG A 84 15.38 -1.11 3.63
C ARG A 84 14.06 -1.24 4.39
N TYR A 85 14.06 -0.97 5.69
CA TYR A 85 12.87 -1.02 6.57
C TYR A 85 11.76 -0.02 6.19
N ALA A 86 11.67 0.44 4.94
CA ALA A 86 10.67 1.41 4.51
C ALA A 86 10.25 1.19 3.05
N TYR A 87 9.00 1.53 2.72
CA TYR A 87 8.49 1.53 1.35
C TYR A 87 7.66 2.79 1.08
N ILE A 88 7.59 3.23 -0.18
CA ILE A 88 6.74 4.36 -0.58
C ILE A 88 5.33 3.89 -0.92
N LYS A 89 4.32 4.54 -0.34
CA LYS A 89 2.91 4.42 -0.70
C LYS A 89 2.36 5.79 -1.11
N TYR A 90 2.22 6.01 -2.42
CA TYR A 90 1.96 7.34 -3.01
C TYR A 90 3.06 8.34 -2.61
N ASP A 91 2.73 9.40 -1.87
CA ASP A 91 3.71 10.41 -1.40
C ASP A 91 4.17 10.17 0.05
N LYS A 92 3.84 9.01 0.63
CA LYS A 92 4.18 8.69 2.02
C LYS A 92 5.27 7.63 2.10
N LEU A 93 6.32 7.88 2.88
CA LEU A 93 7.31 6.88 3.29
C LEU A 93 6.75 6.11 4.49
N VAL A 94 6.59 4.79 4.35
CA VAL A 94 6.09 3.91 5.40
C VAL A 94 7.25 3.08 5.93
N VAL A 95 7.66 3.34 7.17
CA VAL A 95 8.73 2.59 7.86
C VAL A 95 8.12 1.36 8.57
N GLN A 96 8.55 0.16 8.21
CA GLN A 96 8.23 -1.07 8.92
C GLN A 96 9.08 -1.15 10.19
N VAL A 97 8.46 -0.89 11.34
CA VAL A 97 9.07 -1.15 12.63
C VAL A 97 9.13 -2.67 12.82
N ASN A 98 10.33 -3.24 12.96
CA ASN A 98 10.48 -4.64 13.32
C ASN A 98 9.82 -4.87 14.68
N LYS A 99 9.02 -5.94 14.82
CA LYS A 99 8.37 -6.34 16.09
C LYS A 99 9.36 -6.66 17.22
N THR A 100 10.67 -6.56 17.00
CA THR A 100 11.71 -6.84 17.98
C THR A 100 12.05 -5.66 18.89
N THR A 101 11.67 -4.43 18.55
CA THR A 101 11.72 -3.33 19.52
C THR A 101 10.37 -3.25 20.23
N LYS A 102 10.30 -3.81 21.44
CA LYS A 102 9.26 -3.48 22.41
C LYS A 102 9.29 -1.96 22.60
N ILE A 103 8.50 -1.23 21.82
CA ILE A 103 8.18 0.16 22.12
C ILE A 103 7.40 0.08 23.43
N GLN A 104 8.07 0.39 24.54
CA GLN A 104 7.39 0.66 25.79
C GLN A 104 6.35 1.73 25.46
N THR A 105 5.08 1.34 25.53
CA THR A 105 3.95 2.24 25.35
C THR A 105 4.16 3.37 26.35
N ARG A 106 4.43 4.59 25.86
CA ARG A 106 4.41 5.77 26.72
C ARG A 106 3.01 5.82 27.31
N LYS A 107 2.90 5.55 28.61
CA LYS A 107 1.70 5.79 29.40
C LYS A 107 1.24 7.20 29.03
N ARG A 108 0.00 7.34 28.56
CA ARG A 108 -0.60 8.65 28.31
C ARG A 108 -0.47 9.43 29.62
N PHE A 109 0.23 10.56 29.57
CA PHE A 109 0.23 11.49 30.68
C PHE A 109 -1.19 12.06 30.76
N ASN A 110 -1.97 11.61 31.75
CA ASN A 110 -3.24 12.23 32.12
C ASN A 110 -2.95 13.12 33.34
N PRO A 111 -2.87 14.45 33.18
CA PRO A 111 -2.70 15.33 34.31
C PRO A 111 -4.08 15.72 34.80
N THR A 112 -4.59 15.03 35.83
CA THR A 112 -5.67 15.62 36.63
C THR A 112 -5.79 14.93 37.99
N TYR A 113 -5.45 15.72 39.01
CA TYR A 113 -5.86 15.72 40.41
C TYR A 113 -5.27 14.67 41.38
N GLY A 114 -4.49 15.20 42.31
CA GLY A 114 -4.01 14.57 43.54
C GLY A 114 -3.30 15.62 44.38
N VAL A 115 -4.09 16.43 45.08
CA VAL A 115 -3.67 17.19 46.27
C VAL A 115 -3.22 16.17 47.32
N ASP A 116 -2.05 16.33 47.93
CA ASP A 116 -1.93 16.60 49.37
C ASP A 116 -0.47 16.46 49.88
N ASP A 117 -0.04 17.54 50.53
CA ASP A 117 0.93 17.72 51.61
C ASP A 117 1.96 16.63 51.92
N SER A 118 3.26 16.98 51.81
CA SER A 118 4.15 16.96 52.99
C SER A 118 5.41 17.84 52.81
N VAL A 119 5.45 18.93 53.58
CA VAL A 119 6.53 19.31 54.52
C VAL A 119 7.97 19.50 53.98
N GLU A 120 8.32 20.79 53.85
CA GLU A 120 9.54 21.44 54.39
C GLU A 120 10.86 21.57 53.60
N ASN A 121 11.22 22.86 53.46
CA ASN A 121 12.50 23.49 53.77
C ASN A 121 13.72 23.21 52.87
N ILE A 122 14.22 24.27 52.21
CA ILE A 122 15.43 25.01 52.61
C ILE A 122 15.75 26.10 51.55
N VAL A 123 15.56 27.34 51.98
CA VAL A 123 16.46 28.51 51.81
C VAL A 123 16.87 28.92 50.38
N ASN A 124 16.34 30.09 49.97
CA ASN A 124 16.96 30.99 48.99
C ASN A 124 18.35 31.45 49.45
N PRO A 125 19.36 31.42 48.57
CA PRO A 125 20.51 32.33 48.66
C PRO A 125 20.45 33.37 47.52
N HIS A 126 20.19 34.62 47.93
CA HIS A 126 20.59 35.95 47.41
C HIS A 126 21.14 36.06 45.95
N LYS A 127 20.82 37.09 45.16
CA LYS A 127 20.64 38.52 45.48
C LYS A 127 20.04 39.23 44.27
#